data_AF-A0A5M6J1B5-F1
#
_entry.id   AF-A0A5M6J1B5-F1
#
_cell.length_a   1.000
_cell.length_b   1.000
_cell.length_c   1.000
_cell.angle_alpha   90.00
_cell.angle_beta   90.00
_cell.angle_gamma   90.00
#
_symmetry.space_group_name_H-M   'P 1'
#
loop_
_entity.id
_entity.type
_entity.pdbx_description
1 polymer ?
#
loop_
_entity_poly.entity_id
_entity_poly.type
_entity_poly.pdbx_seq_one_letter_code
_entity_poly.pdbx_strand_id
1 'polypeptide(L)' 'MISRGDILMLGISAGVSGALIGGLMLFAGMVLITSGANVGWLLLLPAAPCGAVIGWLMGRRLAAQLPPQ' A
#
# COMPACT_ATOMS: atom_id res chain seq x y z
N MET A 1 -23.97 4.18 8.17
CA MET A 1 -23.36 5.39 8.79
C MET A 1 -21.92 5.04 9.11
N ILE A 2 -20.96 5.87 8.72
CA ILE A 2 -19.52 5.62 9.00
C ILE A 2 -19.22 6.03 10.44
N SER A 3 -18.56 5.17 11.20
CA SER A 3 -18.13 5.41 12.57
C SER A 3 -16.67 5.86 12.64
N ARG A 4 -16.27 6.40 13.80
CA ARG A 4 -14.84 6.70 14.07
C ARG A 4 -13.98 5.43 14.05
N GLY A 5 -14.56 4.30 14.44
CA GLY A 5 -13.90 2.99 14.40
C GLY A 5 -13.52 2.59 12.98
N ASP A 6 -14.38 2.86 12.00
CA ASP A 6 -14.13 2.52 10.59
C ASP A 6 -12.97 3.33 10.00
N ILE A 7 -12.83 4.60 10.39
CA ILE A 7 -11.71 5.46 9.98
C ILE A 7 -10.39 4.97 10.59
N LEU A 8 -10.42 4.60 11.88
CA LEU A 8 -9.24 4.03 12.54
C LEU A 8 -8.84 2.70 11.91
N MET A 9 -9.80 1.82 11.63
CA MET A 9 -9.53 0.56 10.96
C MET A 9 -9.04 0.74 9.53
N LEU A 10 -9.53 1.74 8.80
CA LEU A 10 -9.00 2.10 7.50
C LEU A 10 -7.51 2.46 7.59
N GLY A 11 -7.12 3.32 8.55
CA GLY A 11 -5.72 3.70 8.73
C GLY A 11 -4.82 2.53 9.09
N ILE A 12 -5.24 1.68 10.04
CA ILE A 12 -4.48 0.50 10.48
C ILE A 12 -4.35 -0.50 9.34
N SER A 13 -5.45 -0.85 8.67
CA SER A 13 -5.45 -1.82 7.58
C SER A 13 -4.65 -1.33 6.37
N ALA A 14 -4.77 -0.05 6.00
CA ALA A 14 -3.98 0.55 4.94
C ALA A 14 -2.48 0.56 5.28
N GLY A 15 -2.13 0.93 6.52
CA GLY A 15 -0.75 0.96 6.99
C GLY A 15 -0.11 -0.43 6.98
N VAL A 16 -0.77 -1.43 7.55
CA VAL A 16 -0.26 -2.81 7.60
C VAL A 16 -0.16 -3.41 6.20
N SER A 17 -1.20 -3.28 5.39
CA SER A 17 -1.21 -3.84 4.03
C SER A 17 -0.17 -3.18 3.13
N GLY A 18 -0.05 -1.85 3.21
CA GLY A 18 0.94 -1.07 2.46
C GLY A 18 2.38 -1.39 2.89
N ALA A 19 2.64 -1.48 4.19
CA ALA A 19 3.95 -1.85 4.71
C ALA A 19 4.35 -3.28 4.35
N LEU A 20 3.41 -4.23 4.39
CA LEU A 20 3.67 -5.62 4.02
C LEU A 20 4.02 -5.73 2.53
N ILE A 21 3.20 -5.13 1.66
CA ILE A 21 3.36 -5.28 0.21
C ILE A 21 4.54 -4.46 -0.30
N GLY A 22 4.64 -3.20 0.11
CA GLY A 22 5.77 -2.34 -0.24
C GLY A 22 7.08 -2.86 0.36
N GLY A 23 7.07 -3.32 1.61
CA GLY A 23 8.24 -3.87 2.28
C GLY A 23 8.76 -5.14 1.61
N LEU A 24 7.88 -6.07 1.25
CA LEU A 24 8.27 -7.30 0.55
C LEU A 24 8.79 -7.03 -0.86
N MET A 25 8.16 -6.13 -1.61
CA MET A 25 8.64 -5.74 -2.95
C MET A 25 10.00 -5.03 -2.87
N LEU A 26 10.18 -4.13 -1.90
CA LEU A 26 11.45 -3.45 -1.64
C LEU A 26 12.55 -4.45 -1.29
N PHE A 27 12.26 -5.38 -0.37
CA PHE A 27 13.19 -6.42 0.04
C PHE A 27 13.59 -7.30 -1.15
N ALA A 28 12.63 -7.84 -1.89
CA ALA A 28 12.90 -8.69 -3.05
C ALA A 28 13.67 -7.94 -4.16
N GLY A 29 13.29 -6.69 -4.44
CA GLY A 29 13.99 -5.84 -5.39
C GLY A 29 15.44 -5.57 -4.99
N MET A 30 15.68 -5.25 -3.71
CA MET A 30 17.03 -5.05 -3.18
C MET A 30 17.88 -6.32 -3.29
N VAL A 31 17.35 -7.49 -2.94
CA VAL A 31 18.07 -8.77 -3.05
C VAL A 31 18.50 -9.04 -4.50
N LEU A 32 17.63 -8.76 -5.47
CA LEU A 32 17.96 -8.92 -6.89
C LEU A 32 19.05 -7.95 -7.34
N ILE A 33 18.96 -6.67 -6.95
CA ILE A 33 19.95 -5.64 -7.28
C ILE A 33 21.32 -6.00 -6.68
N THR A 34 21.38 -6.39 -5.41
CA THR A 34 22.64 -6.75 -4.75
C THR A 34 23.24 -8.05 -5.28
N SER A 35 22.43 -8.92 -5.88
CA SER A 35 22.87 -10.13 -6.59
C SER A 35 23.33 -9.86 -8.04
N GLY A 36 23.37 -8.60 -8.48
CA GLY A 36 23.79 -8.22 -9.83
C GLY A 36 22.69 -8.29 -10.89
N ALA A 37 21.46 -8.65 -10.52
CA ALA A 37 20.32 -8.68 -11.42
C ALA A 37 19.63 -7.30 -11.45
N ASN A 38 20.02 -6.46 -12.42
CA ASN A 38 19.46 -5.11 -12.60
C ASN A 38 17.94 -5.09 -12.80
N VAL A 39 17.32 -6.22 -13.14
CA VAL A 39 15.86 -6.37 -13.19
C VAL A 39 15.18 -6.07 -11.84
N GLY A 40 15.92 -6.17 -10.72
CA GLY A 40 15.40 -5.85 -9.39
C GLY A 40 14.89 -4.41 -9.24
N TRP A 41 15.38 -3.47 -10.06
CA TRP A 41 14.86 -2.09 -10.10
C TRP A 41 13.39 -2.02 -10.51
N LEU A 42 12.92 -2.92 -11.38
CA LEU A 42 11.51 -3.01 -11.77
C LEU A 42 10.60 -3.41 -10.61
N LEU A 43 11.15 -4.12 -9.62
CA LEU A 43 10.43 -4.55 -8.43
C LEU A 43 10.52 -3.52 -7.30
N LEU A 44 11.69 -2.87 -7.18
CA LEU A 44 11.98 -1.86 -6.16
C LEU A 44 11.24 -0.54 -6.40
N LEU A 45 11.29 0.00 -7.62
CA LEU A 45 10.70 1.32 -7.94
C LEU A 45 9.19 1.40 -7.68
N PRO A 46 8.37 0.40 -8.07
CA PRO A 46 6.93 0.45 -7.80
C PRO A 46 6.56 0.01 -6.39
N ALA A 47 7.49 -0.42 -5.54
CA ALA A 47 7.18 -0.93 -4.20
C ALA A 47 6.37 0.08 -3.36
N ALA A 48 6.80 1.35 -3.36
CA ALA A 48 6.10 2.42 -2.65
C ALA A 48 4.69 2.72 -3.21
N PRO A 49 4.52 2.98 -4.53
CA PRO A 49 3.19 3.23 -5.08
C PRO A 49 2.27 2.00 -4.98
N CYS A 50 2.77 0.78 -5.17
CA CYS A 50 1.96 -0.43 -5.00
C CYS A 50 1.43 -0.59 -3.57
N GLY A 51 2.25 -0.27 -2.55
CA GLY A 51 1.80 -0.22 -1.16
C GLY A 51 0.72 0.85 -0.92
N ALA A 52 0.88 2.03 -1.53
CA ALA A 52 -0.06 3.14 -1.39
C ALA A 52 -1.41 2.92 -2.11
N VAL A 53 -1.41 2.21 -3.24
CA VAL A 53 -2.63 1.92 -4.03
C VAL A 53 -3.69 1.21 -3.19
N ILE A 54 -3.29 0.32 -2.29
CA ILE A 54 -4.24 -0.44 -1.46
C ILE A 54 -4.92 0.46 -0.45
N GLY A 55 -4.16 1.30 0.26
CA GLY A 55 -4.72 2.29 1.17
C GLY A 55 -5.65 3.27 0.45
N TRP A 56 -5.28 3.69 -0.77
CA TRP A 56 -6.11 4.54 -1.60
C TRP A 56 -7.43 3.87 -2.00
N LEU A 57 -7.39 2.60 -2.43
CA LEU A 57 -8.60 1.84 -2.78
C LEU A 57 -9.56 1.70 -1.60
N MET A 58 -9.03 1.36 -0.42
CA MET A 58 -9.83 1.25 0.81
C MET A 58 -10.43 2.61 1.20
N GLY A 59 -9.64 3.68 1.12
CA GLY A 59 -10.09 5.04 1.40
C GLY A 59 -11.16 5.52 0.42
N ARG A 60 -11.01 5.20 -0.87
CA ARG A 60 -11.99 5.54 -1.91
C ARG A 60 -13.32 4.83 -1.68
N ARG A 61 -13.30 3.59 -1.22
CA ARG A 61 -14.51 2.82 -0.86
C ARG A 61 -15.21 3.38 0.36
N LEU A 62 -14.46 3.85 1.36
CA LEU A 62 -15.05 4.51 2.53
C LEU A 62 -15.62 5.88 2.15
N ALA A 63 -14.91 6.66 1.33
CA ALA A 63 -15.36 7.97 0.87
C ALA A 63 -16.66 7.89 0.05
N ALA A 64 -16.83 6.86 -0.77
CA ALA A 64 -18.06 6.64 -1.54
C ALA A 64 -19.31 6.34 -0.67
N GLN A 65 -19.11 5.98 0.60
CA GLN A 65 -20.19 5.74 1.56
C GLN A 65 -20.52 6.97 2.40
N LEU A 66 -19.75 8.06 2.26
CA LEU A 66 -20.11 9.35 2.84
C LEU A 66 -21.24 9.97 2.02
N PRO A 67 -22.21 10.66 2.66
CA PRO A 67 -23.22 11.40 1.94
C PRO A 67 -22.54 12.46 1.04
N PRO A 68 -23.02 12.67 -0.21
CA PRO A 68 -22.54 13.74 -1.05
C PRO A 68 -22.79 15.08 -0.34
N GLN A 69 -21.75 15.91 -0.27
CA GLN A 69 -21.84 17.29 0.22
C GLN A 69 -22.58 18.16 -0.79
#